data_AF-A0A4Q9LLM7-F1
#
_entry.id   AF-A0A4Q9LLM7-F1
#
_cell.length_a   1.000
_cell.length_b   1.000
_cell.length_c   1.000
_cell.angle_alpha   90.00
_cell.angle_beta   90.00
_cell.angle_gamma   90.00
#
_symmetry.space_group_name_H-M   'P 1'
#
loop_
_entity.id
_entity.type
_entity.pdbx_description
1 polymer ?
#
loop_
_entity_poly.entity_id
_entity_poly.type
_entity_poly.pdbx_seq_one_letter_code
_entity_poly.pdbx_strand_id
1 'polypeptide(L)'
;MSNSNVNIEKSSKEKLSSTVSIIIFKMELKSILNHLSKTYFIYMKNIIRIRNNEISGLDSVTSDYVVCILLRTAKYKLDILNNFLRPNYAINYAINYAYKRKLNSNTEILFVNAEDIPSAFLNRELVLFEMIVEFRRKVTDESKYKLINILNEIIETWYQTIIYDLRTLNKLCQP
;
A
#
# COMPACT_ATOMS: atom_id res chain seq x y z
N MET A 1 -10.45 34.03 45.20
CA MET A 1 -10.76 32.71 44.63
C MET A 1 -10.98 32.87 43.14
N SER A 2 -9.96 32.64 42.31
CA SER A 2 -10.09 32.72 40.86
C SER A 2 -8.87 32.04 40.23
N ASN A 3 -9.02 30.79 39.78
CA ASN A 3 -8.20 30.13 38.75
C ASN A 3 -8.63 28.68 38.43
N SER A 4 -9.93 28.36 38.41
CA SER A 4 -10.41 27.00 38.06
C SER A 4 -10.88 26.85 36.60
N ASN A 5 -11.22 27.93 35.89
CA ASN A 5 -11.78 27.81 34.53
C ASN A 5 -10.74 27.67 33.40
N VAL A 6 -9.50 28.15 33.59
CA VAL A 6 -8.46 28.12 32.54
C VAL A 6 -7.91 26.70 32.31
N ASN A 7 -7.94 25.83 33.33
CA ASN A 7 -7.44 24.45 33.23
C ASN A 7 -8.45 23.46 32.61
N ILE A 8 -9.75 23.75 32.67
CA ILE A 8 -10.80 22.85 32.14
C ILE A 8 -10.92 22.97 30.62
N GLU A 9 -10.77 24.18 30.06
CA GLU A 9 -10.78 24.40 28.60
C GLU A 9 -9.52 23.87 27.88
N LYS A 10 -8.34 23.93 28.52
CA LYS A 10 -7.12 23.31 27.96
C LYS A 10 -7.22 21.78 27.92
N SER A 11 -7.67 21.17 29.02
CA SER A 11 -7.86 19.72 29.17
C SER A 11 -8.85 19.13 28.16
N SER A 12 -9.93 19.87 27.85
CA SER A 12 -10.94 19.43 26.88
C SER A 12 -10.48 19.59 25.43
N LYS A 13 -9.76 20.68 25.09
CA LYS A 13 -9.15 20.87 23.77
C LYS A 13 -8.04 19.86 23.46
N GLU A 14 -7.21 19.51 24.44
CA GLU A 14 -6.16 18.49 24.31
C GLU A 14 -6.74 17.07 24.12
N LYS A 15 -7.82 16.73 24.83
CA LYS A 15 -8.56 15.47 24.63
C LYS A 15 -9.23 15.38 23.26
N LEU A 16 -9.79 16.49 22.77
CA LEU A 16 -10.40 16.53 21.44
C LEU A 16 -9.35 16.42 20.33
N SER A 17 -8.22 17.12 20.47
CA SER A 17 -7.07 17.08 19.56
C SER A 17 -6.47 15.66 19.44
N SER A 18 -6.25 14.99 20.57
CA SER A 18 -5.75 13.60 20.59
C SER A 18 -6.74 12.59 19.99
N THR A 19 -8.05 12.80 20.21
CA THR A 19 -9.08 11.94 19.59
C THR A 19 -9.12 12.10 18.07
N VAL A 20 -9.03 13.34 17.58
CA VAL A 20 -9.00 13.64 16.13
C VAL A 20 -7.75 13.04 15.47
N SER A 21 -6.56 13.18 16.08
CA SER A 21 -5.32 12.58 15.55
C SER A 21 -5.42 11.05 15.47
N ILE A 22 -5.97 10.38 16.50
CA ILE A 22 -6.20 8.93 16.47
C ILE A 22 -7.14 8.51 15.33
N ILE A 23 -8.19 9.29 15.05
CA ILE A 23 -9.14 9.01 13.96
C ILE A 23 -8.44 9.14 12.60
N ILE A 24 -7.72 10.24 12.38
CA ILE A 24 -6.98 10.50 11.13
C ILE A 24 -5.96 9.38 10.89
N PHE A 25 -5.18 9.04 11.90
CA PHE A 25 -4.21 7.94 11.85
C PHE A 25 -4.85 6.61 11.43
N LYS A 26 -6.02 6.26 12.01
CA LYS A 26 -6.75 5.04 11.64
C LYS A 26 -7.28 5.08 10.21
N MET A 27 -7.74 6.23 9.74
CA MET A 27 -8.25 6.39 8.37
C MET A 27 -7.14 6.22 7.34
N GLU A 28 -5.96 6.77 7.60
CA GLU A 28 -4.80 6.65 6.71
C GLU A 28 -4.26 5.25 6.65
N LEU A 29 -4.07 4.60 7.81
CA LEU A 29 -3.69 3.19 7.84
C LEU A 29 -4.71 2.33 7.09
N LYS A 30 -6.01 2.56 7.30
CA LYS A 30 -7.06 1.87 6.54
C LYS A 30 -6.91 2.10 5.04
N SER A 31 -6.57 3.30 4.61
CA SER A 31 -6.34 3.63 3.20
C SER A 31 -5.17 2.82 2.64
N ILE A 32 -4.04 2.75 3.36
CA ILE A 32 -2.87 1.96 2.98
C ILE A 32 -3.22 0.48 2.85
N LEU A 33 -3.87 -0.10 3.88
CA LEU A 33 -4.31 -1.50 3.86
C LEU A 33 -5.26 -1.77 2.68
N ASN A 34 -6.17 -0.82 2.40
CA ASN A 34 -7.06 -0.88 1.25
C ASN A 34 -6.33 -0.89 -0.08
N HIS A 35 -5.32 -0.05 -0.22
CA HIS A 35 -4.51 0.03 -1.42
C HIS A 35 -3.71 -1.25 -1.62
N LEU A 36 -2.99 -1.72 -0.59
CA LEU A 36 -2.20 -2.96 -0.60
C LEU A 36 -3.04 -4.16 -1.06
N SER A 37 -4.19 -4.36 -0.40
CA SER A 37 -5.10 -5.45 -0.71
C SER A 37 -5.66 -5.33 -2.14
N LYS A 38 -6.10 -4.13 -2.55
CA LYS A 38 -6.62 -3.90 -3.91
C LYS A 38 -5.54 -4.18 -4.97
N THR A 39 -4.31 -3.73 -4.75
CA THR A 39 -3.19 -3.89 -5.68
C THR A 39 -2.80 -5.36 -5.81
N TYR A 40 -2.76 -6.12 -4.71
CA TYR A 40 -2.57 -7.58 -4.75
C TYR A 40 -3.56 -8.26 -5.71
N PHE A 41 -4.86 -8.06 -5.52
CA PHE A 41 -5.87 -8.71 -6.37
C PHE A 41 -5.81 -8.28 -7.83
N ILE A 42 -5.48 -7.02 -8.09
CA ILE A 42 -5.33 -6.52 -9.46
C ILE A 42 -4.12 -7.16 -10.13
N TYR A 43 -2.99 -7.31 -9.46
CA TYR A 43 -1.86 -8.04 -10.02
C TYR A 43 -2.20 -9.50 -10.28
N MET A 44 -2.84 -10.19 -9.34
CA MET A 44 -3.29 -11.57 -9.55
C MET A 44 -4.22 -11.71 -10.76
N LYS A 45 -5.15 -10.77 -10.94
CA LYS A 45 -6.03 -10.75 -12.11
C LYS A 45 -5.25 -10.55 -13.41
N ASN A 46 -4.32 -9.58 -13.46
CA ASN A 46 -3.56 -9.34 -14.68
C ASN A 46 -2.58 -10.49 -15.00
N ILE A 47 -2.06 -11.19 -13.99
CA ILE A 47 -1.31 -12.44 -14.18
C ILE A 47 -2.18 -13.49 -14.89
N ILE A 48 -3.43 -13.68 -14.45
CA ILE A 48 -4.37 -14.60 -15.10
C ILE A 48 -4.61 -14.18 -16.56
N ARG A 49 -4.84 -12.88 -16.81
CA ARG A 49 -5.04 -12.35 -18.17
C ARG A 49 -3.83 -12.59 -19.08
N ILE A 50 -2.62 -12.36 -18.57
CA ILE A 50 -1.39 -12.64 -19.29
C ILE A 50 -1.29 -14.13 -19.64
N ARG A 51 -1.57 -15.02 -18.66
CA ARG A 51 -1.54 -16.48 -18.86
C ARG A 51 -2.59 -16.98 -19.86
N ASN A 52 -3.71 -16.26 -19.99
CA ASN A 52 -4.75 -16.52 -20.98
C ASN A 52 -4.47 -15.87 -22.34
N ASN A 53 -3.31 -15.23 -22.54
CA ASN A 53 -2.96 -14.49 -23.76
C ASN A 53 -3.93 -13.35 -24.10
N GLU A 54 -4.50 -12.70 -23.09
CA GLU A 54 -5.46 -11.59 -23.25
C GLU A 54 -4.79 -10.21 -23.36
N ILE A 55 -3.45 -10.15 -23.39
CA ILE A 55 -2.66 -8.92 -23.48
C ILE A 55 -1.93 -8.89 -24.81
N SER A 56 -2.21 -7.88 -25.63
CA SER A 56 -1.57 -7.74 -26.94
C SER A 56 -0.10 -7.33 -26.82
N GLY A 57 0.75 -7.82 -27.72
CA GLY A 57 2.17 -7.44 -27.78
C GLY A 57 3.09 -8.18 -26.81
N LEU A 58 2.57 -9.12 -26.01
CA LEU A 58 3.41 -10.02 -25.20
C LEU A 58 3.69 -11.33 -25.95
N ASP A 59 4.96 -11.61 -26.26
CA ASP A 59 5.39 -12.96 -26.60
C ASP A 59 5.48 -13.85 -25.35
N SER A 60 5.65 -15.16 -25.53
CA SER A 60 5.69 -16.13 -24.42
C SER A 60 6.82 -15.86 -23.42
N VAL A 61 7.99 -15.43 -23.87
CA VAL A 61 9.16 -15.20 -23.01
C VAL A 61 8.92 -13.94 -22.18
N THR A 62 8.53 -12.86 -22.84
CA THR A 62 8.19 -11.58 -22.22
C THR A 62 7.05 -11.74 -21.20
N SER A 63 6.01 -12.50 -21.56
CA SER A 63 4.88 -12.86 -20.71
C SER A 63 5.33 -13.52 -19.39
N ASP A 64 6.21 -14.51 -19.45
CA ASP A 64 6.70 -15.20 -18.25
C ASP A 64 7.48 -14.26 -17.32
N TYR A 65 8.34 -13.40 -17.86
CA TYR A 65 9.08 -12.43 -17.06
C TYR A 65 8.15 -11.40 -16.40
N VAL A 66 7.17 -10.87 -17.14
CA VAL A 66 6.17 -9.95 -16.57
C VAL A 66 5.39 -10.63 -15.45
N VAL A 67 4.94 -11.88 -15.65
CA VAL A 67 4.24 -12.64 -14.62
C VAL A 67 5.10 -12.81 -13.36
N CYS A 68 6.39 -13.13 -13.50
CA CYS A 68 7.31 -13.24 -12.36
C CYS A 68 7.41 -11.93 -11.57
N ILE A 69 7.55 -10.80 -12.26
CA ILE A 69 7.61 -9.47 -11.63
C ILE A 69 6.32 -9.16 -10.88
N LEU A 70 5.16 -9.38 -11.50
CA LEU A 70 3.87 -9.14 -10.89
C LEU A 70 3.61 -10.05 -9.69
N LEU A 71 4.00 -11.34 -9.78
CA LEU A 71 3.86 -12.29 -8.67
C LEU A 71 4.70 -11.87 -7.46
N ARG A 72 5.98 -11.52 -7.70
CA ARG A 72 6.86 -11.03 -6.63
C ARG A 72 6.30 -9.76 -6.00
N THR A 73 5.85 -8.80 -6.81
CA THR A 73 5.31 -7.54 -6.32
C THR A 73 4.02 -7.76 -5.52
N ALA A 74 3.13 -8.63 -6.01
CA ALA A 74 1.91 -9.02 -5.29
C ALA A 74 2.23 -9.66 -3.94
N LYS A 75 3.17 -10.62 -3.92
CA LYS A 75 3.63 -11.25 -2.66
C LYS A 75 4.16 -10.20 -1.69
N TYR A 76 4.99 -9.27 -2.16
CA TYR A 76 5.50 -8.18 -1.33
C TYR A 76 4.37 -7.32 -0.73
N LYS A 77 3.28 -7.04 -1.48
CA LYS A 77 2.11 -6.33 -0.91
C LYS A 77 1.43 -7.10 0.20
N LEU A 78 1.32 -8.42 0.05
CA LEU A 78 0.78 -9.29 1.07
C LEU A 78 1.68 -9.33 2.32
N ASP A 79 2.99 -9.35 2.15
CA ASP A 79 3.95 -9.31 3.26
C ASP A 79 3.87 -8.00 4.05
N ILE A 80 3.77 -6.86 3.35
CA ILE A 80 3.52 -5.56 3.99
C ILE A 80 2.19 -5.58 4.76
N LEU A 81 1.12 -6.08 4.14
CA LEU A 81 -0.20 -6.19 4.77
C LEU A 81 -0.09 -7.02 6.07
N ASN A 82 0.56 -8.18 6.00
CA ASN A 82 0.78 -9.06 7.14
C ASN A 82 1.60 -8.38 8.25
N ASN A 83 2.62 -7.60 7.90
CA ASN A 83 3.42 -6.85 8.88
C ASN A 83 2.58 -5.83 9.66
N PHE A 84 1.66 -5.13 9.00
CA PHE A 84 0.72 -4.23 9.68
C PHE A 84 -0.36 -4.96 10.49
N LEU A 85 -0.76 -6.16 10.07
CA LEU A 85 -1.80 -6.94 10.74
C LEU A 85 -1.28 -7.82 11.90
N ARG A 86 0.04 -7.99 12.03
CA ARG A 86 0.65 -8.81 13.10
C ARG A 86 0.26 -8.29 14.49
N PRO A 87 0.11 -9.18 15.50
CA PRO A 87 -0.39 -8.84 16.84
C PRO A 87 0.35 -7.71 17.56
N ASN A 88 1.66 -7.55 17.30
CA ASN A 88 2.48 -6.49 17.91
C ASN A 88 2.15 -5.07 17.42
N TYR A 89 1.43 -4.96 16.30
CA TYR A 89 0.96 -3.70 15.71
C TYR A 89 -0.57 -3.68 15.62
N ALA A 90 -1.24 -4.61 16.30
CA ALA A 90 -2.68 -4.70 16.40
C ALA A 90 -3.25 -3.49 17.15
N ILE A 91 -3.28 -2.37 16.44
CA ILE A 91 -4.44 -1.51 16.42
C ILE A 91 -5.59 -2.49 16.16
N ASN A 92 -6.61 -2.50 17.01
CA ASN A 92 -7.84 -3.32 16.97
C ASN A 92 -8.62 -3.33 15.62
N TYR A 93 -8.01 -2.82 14.55
CA TYR A 93 -8.45 -2.73 13.18
C TYR A 93 -8.23 -4.00 12.35
N ALA A 94 -7.19 -4.80 12.61
CA ALA A 94 -6.82 -5.95 11.77
C ALA A 94 -7.95 -6.99 11.63
N ILE A 95 -8.63 -7.27 12.74
CA ILE A 95 -9.74 -8.22 12.82
C ILE A 95 -10.98 -7.68 12.09
N ASN A 96 -11.29 -6.38 12.20
CA ASN A 96 -12.39 -5.76 11.46
C ASN A 96 -12.09 -5.59 9.97
N TYR A 97 -10.83 -5.37 9.60
CA TYR A 97 -10.40 -5.19 8.22
C TYR A 97 -10.55 -6.48 7.41
N ALA A 98 -10.12 -7.61 7.99
CA ALA A 98 -10.26 -8.94 7.39
C ALA A 98 -11.71 -9.42 7.35
N TYR A 99 -12.52 -9.16 8.40
CA TYR A 99 -13.91 -9.64 8.47
C TYR A 99 -14.96 -8.77 7.75
N LYS A 100 -14.78 -7.44 7.66
CA LYS A 100 -15.82 -6.55 7.08
C LYS A 100 -15.71 -6.30 5.58
N ARG A 101 -14.58 -6.58 4.94
CA ARG A 101 -14.49 -6.36 3.50
C ARG A 101 -15.08 -7.57 2.76
N LYS A 102 -16.29 -7.36 2.22
CA LYS A 102 -16.54 -7.74 0.82
C LYS A 102 -15.37 -7.16 0.03
N LEU A 103 -14.35 -7.97 -0.19
CA LEU A 103 -13.29 -7.69 -1.13
C LEU A 103 -13.98 -7.53 -2.48
N ASN A 104 -14.43 -6.31 -2.79
CA ASN A 104 -14.94 -5.99 -4.10
C ASN A 104 -13.81 -6.34 -5.05
N SER A 105 -14.00 -7.44 -5.78
CA SER A 105 -13.18 -7.85 -6.90
C SER A 105 -13.25 -6.72 -7.90
N ASN A 106 -12.34 -5.74 -7.75
CA ASN A 106 -12.37 -4.56 -8.59
C ASN A 106 -12.20 -5.02 -10.03
N THR A 107 -13.11 -4.56 -10.89
CA THR A 107 -13.11 -4.87 -12.33
C THR A 107 -11.98 -4.20 -13.08
N GLU A 108 -11.16 -3.39 -12.38
CA GLU A 108 -10.01 -2.67 -12.93
C GLU A 108 -9.11 -3.61 -13.75
N ILE A 109 -8.85 -3.16 -14.97
CA ILE A 109 -7.88 -3.71 -15.91
C ILE A 109 -6.69 -2.76 -15.83
N LEU A 110 -5.49 -3.29 -15.54
CA LEU A 110 -4.33 -2.45 -15.28
C LEU A 110 -3.66 -2.00 -16.58
N PHE A 111 -3.64 -2.87 -17.58
CA PHE A 111 -3.07 -2.63 -18.90
C PHE A 111 -3.79 -3.51 -19.95
N VAL A 112 -3.76 -3.09 -21.21
CA VAL A 112 -4.42 -3.79 -22.32
C VAL A 112 -3.40 -4.34 -23.31
N ASN A 113 -2.28 -3.64 -23.50
CA ASN A 113 -1.16 -4.07 -24.32
C ASN A 113 0.15 -4.09 -23.51
N ALA A 114 1.22 -4.60 -24.12
CA ALA A 114 2.53 -4.67 -23.51
C ALA A 114 3.11 -3.29 -23.17
N GLU A 115 2.99 -2.32 -24.09
CA GLU A 115 3.57 -0.97 -23.97
C GLU A 115 3.06 -0.19 -22.74
N ASP A 116 1.82 -0.47 -22.31
CA ASP A 116 1.18 0.11 -21.14
C ASP A 116 1.73 -0.44 -19.81
N ILE A 117 2.30 -1.65 -19.81
CA ILE A 117 2.66 -2.38 -18.59
C ILE A 117 3.59 -1.57 -17.68
N PRO A 118 4.70 -0.98 -18.16
CA PRO A 118 5.63 -0.29 -17.28
C PRO A 118 5.04 0.96 -16.64
N SER A 119 4.28 1.75 -17.40
CA SER A 119 3.66 2.98 -16.90
C SER A 119 2.55 2.69 -15.90
N ALA A 120 1.69 1.70 -16.19
CA ALA A 120 0.63 1.28 -15.29
C ALA A 120 1.19 0.66 -14.00
N PHE A 121 2.28 -0.12 -14.10
CA PHE A 121 3.00 -0.64 -12.95
C PHE A 121 3.57 0.50 -12.08
N LEU A 122 4.32 1.42 -12.68
CA LEU A 122 4.93 2.55 -11.96
C LEU A 122 3.88 3.42 -11.26
N ASN A 123 2.84 3.83 -11.97
CA ASN A 123 1.78 4.68 -11.42
C ASN A 123 1.13 4.03 -10.20
N ARG A 124 0.87 2.73 -10.28
CA ARG A 124 0.27 1.98 -9.18
C ARG A 124 1.18 1.93 -7.95
N GLU A 125 2.46 1.70 -8.19
CA GLU A 125 3.47 1.56 -7.14
C GLU A 125 3.78 2.90 -6.47
N LEU A 126 3.83 4.00 -7.23
CA LEU A 126 4.04 5.34 -6.70
C LEU A 126 2.94 5.78 -5.74
N VAL A 127 1.66 5.49 -6.06
CA VAL A 127 0.54 5.82 -5.17
C VAL A 127 0.73 5.18 -3.80
N LEU A 128 1.12 3.90 -3.74
CA LEU A 128 1.38 3.24 -2.46
C LEU A 128 2.58 3.86 -1.74
N PHE A 129 3.66 4.15 -2.46
CA PHE A 129 4.86 4.75 -1.89
C PHE A 129 4.56 6.11 -1.24
N GLU A 130 3.85 7.00 -1.94
CA GLU A 130 3.42 8.29 -1.43
C GLU A 130 2.58 8.15 -0.15
N MET A 131 1.60 7.25 -0.16
CA MET A 131 0.76 6.98 1.01
C MET A 131 1.60 6.54 2.23
N ILE A 132 2.62 5.69 2.00
CA ILE A 132 3.51 5.20 3.07
C ILE A 132 4.42 6.32 3.59
N VAL A 133 4.99 7.14 2.71
CA VAL A 133 5.86 8.27 3.10
C VAL A 133 5.08 9.30 3.91
N GLU A 134 3.87 9.66 3.47
CA GLU A 134 3.00 10.59 4.20
C GLU A 134 2.61 10.05 5.56
N PHE A 135 2.22 8.77 5.63
CA PHE A 135 1.87 8.13 6.89
C PHE A 135 3.08 8.06 7.83
N ARG A 136 4.28 7.76 7.32
CA ARG A 136 5.54 7.77 8.10
C ARG A 136 5.82 9.12 8.74
N ARG A 137 5.59 10.23 8.02
CA ARG A 137 5.76 11.59 8.59
C ARG A 137 4.85 11.77 9.81
N LYS A 138 3.57 11.43 9.69
CA LYS A 138 2.59 11.56 10.78
C LYS A 138 2.87 10.62 11.96
N VAL A 139 3.31 9.40 11.68
CA VAL A 139 3.75 8.44 12.71
C VAL A 139 4.96 8.97 13.50
N THR A 140 5.83 9.74 12.84
CA THR A 140 6.98 10.39 13.48
C THR A 140 6.52 11.48 14.44
N ASP A 141 5.57 12.32 14.02
CA ASP A 141 5.01 13.38 14.85
C ASP A 141 4.32 12.83 16.11
N GLU A 142 3.72 11.64 16.01
CA GLU A 142 3.09 10.93 17.13
C GLU A 142 4.06 10.03 17.94
N SER A 143 5.37 10.06 17.67
CA SER A 143 6.41 9.31 18.40
C SER A 143 6.17 7.78 18.46
N LYS A 144 5.57 7.20 17.42
CA LYS A 144 5.27 5.76 17.34
C LYS A 144 6.45 4.95 16.81
N TYR A 145 7.56 4.93 17.55
CA TYR A 145 8.87 4.42 17.09
C TYR A 145 8.86 3.01 16.46
N LYS A 146 8.10 2.06 17.02
CA LYS A 146 8.02 0.70 16.44
C LYS A 146 7.44 0.70 15.01
N LEU A 147 6.46 1.57 14.75
CA LEU A 147 5.84 1.69 13.43
C LEU A 147 6.72 2.46 12.46
N ILE A 148 7.52 3.41 12.94
CA ILE A 148 8.52 4.12 12.13
C ILE A 148 9.53 3.13 11.54
N ASN A 149 10.01 2.18 12.32
CA ASN A 149 10.99 1.18 11.85
C ASN A 149 10.42 0.33 10.71
N ILE A 150 9.18 -0.17 10.84
CA ILE A 150 8.51 -0.90 9.75
C ILE A 150 8.41 -0.03 8.51
N LEU A 151 7.96 1.21 8.65
CA LEU A 151 7.74 2.09 7.50
C LEU A 151 9.06 2.39 6.79
N ASN A 152 10.15 2.59 7.54
CA ASN A 152 11.48 2.78 6.97
C ASN A 152 11.97 1.52 6.22
N GLU A 153 11.80 0.32 6.79
CA GLU A 153 12.14 -0.94 6.12
C GLU A 153 11.36 -1.12 4.80
N ILE A 154 10.07 -0.76 4.81
CA ILE A 154 9.24 -0.80 3.59
C ILE A 154 9.75 0.20 2.55
N ILE A 155 10.00 1.45 2.94
CA ILE A 155 10.48 2.52 2.03
C ILE A 155 11.81 2.12 1.38
N GLU A 156 12.77 1.62 2.17
CA GLU A 156 14.09 1.20 1.69
C GLU A 156 13.98 0.04 0.71
N THR A 157 13.21 -0.99 1.07
CA THR A 157 13.01 -2.17 0.22
C THR A 157 12.27 -1.82 -1.07
N TRP A 158 11.26 -0.95 -0.99
CA TRP A 158 10.45 -0.53 -2.14
C TRP A 158 11.31 0.13 -3.21
N TYR A 159 12.20 1.06 -2.83
CA TYR A 159 13.04 1.80 -3.78
C TYR A 159 13.93 0.84 -4.59
N GLN A 160 14.56 -0.12 -3.92
CA GLN A 160 15.44 -1.08 -4.58
C GLN A 160 14.69 -2.02 -5.53
N THR A 161 13.55 -2.55 -5.08
CA THR A 161 12.79 -3.58 -5.81
C THR A 161 12.01 -3.00 -6.99
N ILE A 162 11.29 -1.90 -6.79
CA ILE A 162 10.43 -1.32 -7.84
C ILE A 162 11.24 -0.68 -8.97
N ILE A 163 12.37 -0.04 -8.67
CA ILE A 163 13.22 0.53 -9.73
C ILE A 163 13.82 -0.58 -10.59
N TYR A 164 14.27 -1.67 -9.98
CA TYR A 164 14.78 -2.82 -10.71
C TYR A 164 13.69 -3.44 -11.60
N ASP A 165 12.49 -3.63 -11.06
CA ASP A 165 11.36 -4.21 -11.78
C ASP A 165 10.90 -3.33 -12.93
N LEU A 166 10.78 -2.01 -12.69
CA LEU A 166 10.42 -1.06 -13.74
C LEU A 166 11.44 -1.05 -14.88
N ARG A 167 12.74 -1.03 -14.57
CA ARG A 167 13.79 -1.08 -15.61
C ARG A 167 13.69 -2.36 -16.44
N THR A 168 13.37 -3.47 -15.79
CA THR A 168 13.19 -4.75 -16.46
C THR A 168 11.94 -4.72 -17.35
N LEU A 169 10.82 -4.22 -16.85
CA LEU A 169 9.58 -4.05 -17.62
C LEU A 169 9.76 -3.14 -18.84
N ASN A 170 10.45 -2.00 -18.70
CA ASN A 170 10.73 -1.12 -19.83
C ASN A 170 11.50 -1.83 -20.94
N LYS A 171 12.53 -2.62 -20.60
CA LYS A 171 13.30 -3.39 -21.59
C LYS A 171 12.49 -4.48 -22.29
N LEU A 172 11.56 -5.09 -21.56
CA LEU A 172 10.75 -6.20 -22.04
C LEU A 172 9.58 -5.73 -22.92
N CYS A 173 8.94 -4.64 -22.52
CA CYS A 173 7.65 -4.24 -23.07
C CYS A 173 7.70 -3.02 -24.00
N GLN A 174 8.85 -2.33 -24.08
CA GLN A 174 9.08 -1.18 -24.96
C GLN A 174 10.39 -1.34 -25.75
N PRO A 175 10.54 -2.38 -26.58
CA PRO A 175 11.72 -2.58 -27.41
C PRO A 175 11.87 -1.54 -28.53
#